data_AF-A0A4Z2GS11-F1
#
_entry.id   AF-A0A4Z2GS11-F1
#
_cell.length_a   1.000
_cell.length_b   1.000
_cell.length_c   1.000
_cell.angle_alpha   90.00
_cell.angle_beta   90.00
_cell.angle_gamma   90.00
#
_symmetry.space_group_name_H-M   'P 1'
#
loop_
_entity.id
_entity.type
_entity.pdbx_description
1 polymer ?
#
loop_
_entity_poly.entity_id
_entity_poly.type
_entity_poly.pdbx_seq_one_letter_code
_entity_poly.pdbx_strand_id
1 'polypeptide(L)'
;MSLNEEGYVVRVRGLPWSCTQEEVASFFSDCDIVGKVNGVCFTYSKEGRPSGEAFIELNMSEDFKTALTKDRKYMGHRYIEVFKSNRSEMDWVLKRSGPADYESCSGCMLRLRGLPFGCSKEEIVQFFSDTISEIKEKGHHRFFELFYVQKPK
;
A
#
# COMPACT_ATOMS: atom_id res chain seq x y z
N MET A 1 -6.79 19.26 -24.29
CA MET A 1 -7.40 18.87 -23.00
C MET A 1 -6.81 17.52 -22.63
N SER A 2 -5.87 17.48 -21.69
CA SER A 2 -5.27 16.23 -21.22
C SER A 2 -5.18 16.34 -19.70
N LEU A 3 -6.22 15.84 -19.01
CA LEU A 3 -6.43 15.94 -17.57
C LEU A 3 -6.49 14.54 -16.93
N ASN A 4 -5.72 13.57 -17.46
CA ASN A 4 -5.89 12.16 -17.11
C ASN A 4 -4.57 11.45 -16.74
N GLU A 5 -3.50 12.18 -16.44
CA GLU A 5 -2.27 11.56 -15.89
C GLU A 5 -2.29 11.45 -14.36
N GLU A 6 -3.25 12.07 -13.67
CA GLU A 6 -3.29 12.09 -12.20
C GLU A 6 -4.05 10.90 -11.56
N GLY A 7 -4.75 10.08 -12.35
CA GLY A 7 -5.62 9.01 -11.85
C GLY A 7 -6.82 9.53 -11.03
N TYR A 8 -7.85 8.70 -10.87
CA TYR A 8 -9.00 9.04 -10.02
C TYR A 8 -8.80 8.44 -8.64
N VAL A 9 -8.14 9.17 -7.74
CA VAL A 9 -7.80 8.65 -6.41
C VAL A 9 -8.44 9.48 -5.31
N VAL A 10 -9.15 8.82 -4.40
CA VAL A 10 -9.64 9.45 -3.17
C VAL A 10 -8.85 8.96 -1.96
N ARG A 11 -8.63 9.88 -1.02
CA ARG A 11 -8.01 9.59 0.26
C ARG A 11 -9.07 9.67 1.35
N VAL A 12 -9.22 8.58 2.07
CA VAL A 12 -10.25 8.40 3.09
C VAL A 12 -9.60 8.46 4.47
N ARG A 13 -10.20 9.21 5.40
CA ARG A 13 -9.81 9.25 6.81
C ARG A 13 -10.98 8.88 7.70
N GLY A 14 -10.67 8.50 8.94
CA GLY A 14 -11.72 8.22 9.91
C GLY A 14 -12.24 6.79 9.81
N LEU A 15 -11.52 5.87 9.16
CA LEU A 15 -11.85 4.43 9.13
C LEU A 15 -11.58 3.72 10.47
N PRO A 16 -12.56 2.98 11.04
CA PRO A 16 -12.35 2.17 12.24
C PRO A 16 -11.08 1.33 12.15
N TRP A 17 -10.34 1.16 13.25
CA TRP A 17 -9.08 0.40 13.20
C TRP A 17 -9.28 -1.10 12.90
N SER A 18 -10.48 -1.62 13.15
CA SER A 18 -10.87 -2.98 12.80
C SER A 18 -11.49 -3.09 11.41
N CYS A 19 -11.52 -1.99 10.63
CA CYS A 19 -12.15 -1.96 9.33
C CYS A 19 -11.36 -2.78 8.31
N THR A 20 -12.09 -3.55 7.50
CA THR A 20 -11.57 -4.41 6.44
C THR A 20 -11.69 -3.77 5.07
N GLN A 21 -10.95 -4.26 4.07
CA GLN A 21 -11.04 -3.73 2.70
C GLN A 21 -12.45 -3.94 2.13
N GLU A 22 -13.10 -5.04 2.49
CA GLU A 22 -14.47 -5.37 2.08
C GLU A 22 -15.48 -4.36 2.61
N GLU A 23 -15.35 -3.93 3.86
CA GLU A 23 -16.23 -2.90 4.45
C GLU A 23 -16.04 -1.54 3.77
N VAL A 24 -14.81 -1.17 3.45
CA VAL A 24 -14.53 0.06 2.69
C VAL A 24 -15.11 -0.05 1.28
N ALA A 25 -14.87 -1.15 0.57
CA ALA A 25 -15.42 -1.39 -0.75
C ALA A 25 -16.96 -1.38 -0.73
N SER A 26 -17.58 -1.93 0.32
CA SER A 26 -19.03 -1.87 0.52
C SER A 26 -19.53 -0.46 0.80
N PHE A 27 -18.79 0.36 1.55
CA PHE A 27 -19.14 1.77 1.77
C PHE A 27 -19.07 2.58 0.48
N PHE A 28 -18.18 2.22 -0.45
CA PHE A 28 -18.07 2.82 -1.78
C PHE A 28 -18.71 1.94 -2.88
N SER A 29 -19.74 1.15 -2.54
CA SER A 29 -20.42 0.23 -3.48
C SER A 29 -20.97 0.87 -4.75
N ASP A 30 -21.27 2.17 -4.68
CA ASP A 30 -21.87 2.95 -5.77
C ASP A 30 -20.79 3.56 -6.69
N CYS A 31 -19.54 3.15 -6.52
CA CYS A 31 -18.38 3.63 -7.25
C CYS A 31 -17.62 2.42 -7.83
N ASP A 32 -17.16 2.51 -9.07
CA ASP A 32 -16.32 1.46 -9.66
C ASP A 32 -14.84 1.60 -9.23
N ILE A 33 -14.47 0.81 -8.22
CA ILE A 33 -13.12 0.74 -7.66
C ILE A 33 -12.23 -0.16 -8.53
N VAL A 34 -11.05 0.34 -8.90
CA VAL A 34 -10.06 -0.41 -9.67
C VAL A 34 -9.63 -1.65 -8.88
N GLY A 35 -9.85 -2.86 -9.42
CA GLY A 35 -9.52 -4.09 -8.70
C GLY A 35 -10.45 -4.40 -7.52
N LYS A 36 -11.60 -3.71 -7.39
CA LYS A 36 -12.60 -3.90 -6.34
C LYS A 36 -11.99 -3.77 -4.94
N VAL A 37 -12.01 -4.84 -4.16
CA VAL A 37 -11.47 -4.88 -2.79
C VAL A 37 -9.97 -4.57 -2.79
N ASN A 38 -9.23 -5.07 -3.78
CA ASN A 38 -7.78 -4.87 -3.90
C ASN A 38 -7.40 -3.41 -4.25
N GLY A 39 -8.35 -2.60 -4.71
CA GLY A 39 -8.13 -1.17 -4.95
C GLY A 39 -8.11 -0.32 -3.68
N VAL A 40 -8.48 -0.91 -2.53
CA VAL A 40 -8.48 -0.24 -1.24
C VAL A 40 -7.12 -0.43 -0.55
N CYS A 41 -6.35 0.63 -0.50
CA CYS A 41 -4.99 0.62 0.04
C CYS A 41 -4.96 1.31 1.41
N PHE A 42 -4.92 0.54 2.50
CA PHE A 42 -4.76 1.10 3.84
C PHE A 42 -3.37 1.67 4.08
N THR A 43 -3.30 2.71 4.89
CA THR A 43 -2.03 3.18 5.45
C THR A 43 -1.88 2.72 6.90
N TYR A 44 -0.63 2.60 7.31
CA TYR A 44 -0.18 2.01 8.55
C TYR A 44 0.84 2.94 9.21
N SER A 45 0.86 2.94 10.53
CA SER A 45 1.89 3.61 11.30
C SER A 45 3.23 2.90 11.12
N LYS A 46 4.32 3.55 11.56
CA LYS A 46 5.67 2.95 11.60
C LYS A 46 5.75 1.66 12.44
N GLU A 47 4.77 1.43 13.31
CA GLU A 47 4.65 0.25 14.17
C GLU A 47 3.81 -0.86 13.50
N GLY A 48 3.32 -0.65 12.28
CA GLY A 48 2.50 -1.60 11.54
C GLY A 48 1.03 -1.62 11.95
N ARG A 49 0.56 -0.63 12.71
CA ARG A 49 -0.87 -0.51 13.08
C ARG A 49 -1.64 0.28 12.03
N PRO A 50 -2.90 -0.06 11.73
CA PRO A 50 -3.72 0.71 10.79
C PRO A 50 -3.85 2.16 11.28
N SER A 51 -3.57 3.12 10.40
CA SER A 51 -3.65 4.56 10.71
C SER A 51 -5.10 5.06 10.84
N GLY A 52 -6.05 4.32 10.28
CA GLY A 52 -7.42 4.78 10.06
C GLY A 52 -7.58 5.62 8.78
N GLU A 53 -6.60 5.54 7.88
CA GLU A 53 -6.63 6.16 6.55
C GLU A 53 -6.47 5.09 5.46
N ALA A 54 -7.07 5.34 4.30
CA ALA A 54 -6.90 4.51 3.10
C ALA A 54 -6.93 5.36 1.84
N PHE A 55 -6.36 4.83 0.76
CA PHE A 55 -6.51 5.35 -0.59
C PHE A 55 -7.35 4.39 -1.42
N ILE A 56 -8.16 4.95 -2.32
CA ILE A 56 -9.03 4.18 -3.21
C ILE A 56 -8.86 4.73 -4.62
N GLU A 57 -8.48 3.85 -5.55
CA GLU A 57 -8.38 4.16 -6.96
C GLU A 57 -9.68 3.79 -7.68
N LEU A 58 -10.19 4.69 -8.51
CA LEU A 58 -11.47 4.57 -9.22
C LEU A 58 -11.25 4.54 -10.73
N ASN A 59 -12.13 3.87 -11.46
CA ASN A 59 -12.03 3.75 -12.92
C ASN A 59 -12.50 5.02 -13.65
N MET A 60 -13.55 5.67 -13.16
CA MET A 60 -14.17 6.81 -13.85
C MET A 60 -14.21 8.09 -13.03
N SER A 61 -14.25 9.22 -13.74
CA SER A 61 -14.43 10.55 -13.15
C SER A 61 -15.79 10.72 -12.46
N GLU A 62 -16.81 10.00 -12.91
CA GLU A 62 -18.14 10.02 -12.31
C GLU A 62 -18.12 9.34 -10.93
N ASP A 63 -17.54 8.15 -10.84
CA ASP A 63 -17.30 7.45 -9.57
C ASP A 63 -16.49 8.31 -8.60
N PHE A 64 -15.48 9.01 -9.11
CA PHE A 64 -14.68 9.93 -8.31
C PHE A 64 -15.50 11.04 -7.66
N LYS A 65 -16.42 11.66 -8.41
CA LYS A 65 -17.34 12.66 -7.86
C LYS A 65 -18.28 12.04 -6.86
N THR A 66 -18.84 10.86 -7.15
CA THR A 66 -19.73 10.13 -6.24
C THR A 66 -19.03 9.79 -4.92
N ALA A 67 -17.78 9.32 -4.98
CA ALA A 67 -16.97 9.01 -3.80
C ALA A 67 -16.77 10.24 -2.91
N LEU A 68 -16.48 11.42 -3.51
CA LEU A 68 -16.36 12.67 -2.77
C LEU A 68 -17.66 13.10 -2.07
N THR A 69 -18.84 12.74 -2.61
CA THR A 69 -20.12 13.04 -1.93
C THR A 69 -20.36 12.20 -0.67
N LYS A 70 -19.56 11.15 -0.44
CA LYS A 70 -19.61 10.35 0.79
C LYS A 70 -18.84 10.96 1.96
N ASP A 71 -18.31 12.18 1.80
CA ASP A 71 -17.72 12.93 2.91
C ASP A 71 -18.71 13.12 4.07
N ARG A 72 -18.22 12.92 5.30
CA ARG A 72 -18.98 12.94 6.57
C ARG A 72 -20.10 11.91 6.70
N LYS A 73 -20.14 10.88 5.85
CA LYS A 73 -21.02 9.74 6.05
C LYS A 73 -20.48 8.83 7.15
N TYR A 74 -21.37 8.13 7.84
CA TYR A 74 -21.01 7.27 8.96
C TYR A 74 -20.71 5.84 8.50
N MET A 75 -19.64 5.29 9.02
CA MET A 75 -19.31 3.87 8.98
C MET A 75 -19.31 3.35 10.41
N GLY A 76 -20.40 2.65 10.78
CA GLY A 76 -20.66 2.29 12.17
C GLY A 76 -20.80 3.54 13.04
N HIS A 77 -19.92 3.71 14.03
CA HIS A 77 -19.96 4.84 14.97
C HIS A 77 -19.01 6.00 14.60
N ARG A 78 -18.27 5.90 13.48
CA ARG A 78 -17.30 6.93 13.07
C ARG A 78 -17.76 7.59 11.78
N TYR A 79 -17.62 8.91 11.71
CA TYR A 79 -17.77 9.61 10.45
C TYR A 79 -16.49 9.44 9.62
N ILE A 80 -16.68 9.30 8.32
CA ILE A 80 -15.62 9.13 7.34
C ILE A 80 -15.42 10.45 6.61
N GLU A 81 -14.18 10.88 6.47
CA GLU A 81 -13.82 12.05 5.67
C GLU A 81 -13.23 11.59 4.34
N VAL A 82 -13.65 12.20 3.24
CA VAL A 82 -13.20 11.85 1.90
C VAL A 82 -12.56 13.06 1.24
N PHE A 83 -11.29 12.91 0.86
CA PHE A 83 -10.49 13.95 0.23
C PHE A 83 -10.12 13.56 -1.20
N LYS A 84 -10.05 14.55 -2.09
CA LYS A 84 -9.41 14.38 -3.38
C LYS A 84 -7.92 14.11 -3.18
N SER A 85 -7.39 13.14 -3.92
CA SER A 85 -5.96 12.85 -4.00
C SER A 85 -5.59 12.50 -5.44
N ASN A 86 -4.34 12.12 -5.67
CA ASN A 86 -3.84 11.67 -6.96
C ASN A 86 -2.95 10.44 -6.79
N ARG A 87 -2.65 9.79 -7.91
CA ARG A 87 -1.87 8.55 -7.92
C ARG A 87 -0.45 8.72 -7.37
N SER A 88 0.17 9.87 -7.64
CA SER A 88 1.52 10.18 -7.14
C SER A 88 1.57 10.29 -5.61
N GLU A 89 0.57 10.94 -5.00
CA GLU A 89 0.45 11.03 -3.55
C GLU A 89 0.20 9.65 -2.94
N MET A 90 -0.73 8.87 -3.51
CA MET A 90 -1.00 7.50 -3.08
C MET A 90 0.27 6.66 -3.06
N ASP A 91 1.01 6.60 -4.18
CA ASP A 91 2.25 5.84 -4.29
C ASP A 91 3.30 6.32 -3.26
N TRP A 92 3.46 7.63 -3.10
CA TRP A 92 4.42 8.21 -2.15
C TRP A 92 4.09 7.95 -0.68
N VAL A 93 2.80 7.84 -0.33
CA VAL A 93 2.36 7.49 1.02
C VAL A 93 2.47 5.98 1.24
N LEU A 94 1.99 5.15 0.33
CA LEU A 94 2.03 3.69 0.46
C LEU A 94 3.47 3.17 0.52
N LYS A 95 4.42 3.77 -0.20
CA LYS A 95 5.85 3.40 -0.09
C LYS A 95 6.47 3.66 1.28
N ARG A 96 5.92 4.59 2.08
CA ARG A 96 6.49 4.98 3.39
C ARG A 96 5.64 4.56 4.59
N SER A 97 4.36 4.31 4.35
CA SER A 97 3.35 4.04 5.38
C SER A 97 2.47 2.86 4.99
N GLY A 98 2.78 2.10 3.94
CA GLY A 98 2.09 0.84 3.66
C GLY A 98 2.44 -0.21 4.72
N PRO A 99 1.67 -1.31 4.80
CA PRO A 99 2.19 -2.51 5.44
C PRO A 99 3.46 -2.88 4.66
N ALA A 100 4.42 -3.56 5.29
CA ALA A 100 5.63 -4.04 4.60
C ALA A 100 5.34 -5.03 3.44
N ASP A 101 4.06 -5.20 3.09
CA ASP A 101 3.45 -6.21 2.24
C ASP A 101 2.54 -5.62 1.15
N TYR A 102 2.56 -4.30 0.88
CA TYR A 102 1.95 -3.75 -0.36
C TYR A 102 2.82 -4.07 -1.59
N GLU A 103 3.18 -5.34 -1.73
CA GLU A 103 3.77 -5.94 -2.92
C GLU A 103 2.96 -7.19 -3.29
N SER A 104 1.64 -7.07 -3.47
CA SER A 104 0.93 -8.06 -4.30
C SER A 104 1.08 -7.79 -5.81
N CYS A 105 2.15 -7.10 -6.23
CA CYS A 105 2.62 -7.06 -7.61
C CYS A 105 4.16 -7.06 -7.67
N SER A 106 4.76 -8.19 -7.31
CA SER A 106 6.11 -8.64 -7.69
C SER A 106 7.34 -8.01 -7.03
N GLY A 107 7.46 -8.21 -5.72
CA GLY A 107 8.73 -8.29 -5.01
C GLY A 107 8.45 -8.64 -3.55
N CYS A 108 9.41 -9.21 -2.85
CA CYS A 108 9.28 -9.48 -1.42
C CYS A 108 10.53 -8.91 -0.78
N MET A 109 10.38 -7.84 0.01
CA MET A 109 11.50 -7.18 0.65
C MET A 109 11.79 -7.76 2.04
N LEU A 110 13.01 -8.27 2.24
CA LEU A 110 13.50 -8.75 3.54
C LEU A 110 14.24 -7.63 4.29
N ARG A 111 13.76 -7.30 5.49
CA ARG A 111 14.42 -6.34 6.39
C ARG A 111 15.29 -7.06 7.42
N LEU A 112 16.61 -6.96 7.27
CA LEU A 112 17.58 -7.53 8.21
C LEU A 112 17.85 -6.56 9.37
N ARG A 113 17.95 -7.09 10.60
CA ARG A 113 18.40 -6.37 11.80
C ARG A 113 19.45 -7.20 12.53
N GLY A 114 20.37 -6.53 13.24
CA GLY A 114 21.40 -7.20 14.04
C GLY A 114 22.61 -7.69 13.26
N LEU A 115 22.82 -7.16 12.05
CA LEU A 115 24.03 -7.47 11.29
C LEU A 115 25.26 -6.91 12.00
N PRO A 116 26.37 -7.66 12.07
CA PRO A 116 27.64 -7.17 12.58
C PRO A 116 28.09 -5.89 11.87
N PHE A 117 28.78 -4.99 12.58
CA PHE A 117 29.18 -3.68 12.04
C PHE A 117 30.09 -3.77 10.80
N GLY A 118 30.82 -4.88 10.63
CA GLY A 118 31.65 -5.16 9.46
C GLY A 118 30.99 -6.02 8.39
N CYS A 119 29.69 -6.33 8.51
CA CYS A 119 29.03 -7.25 7.60
C CYS A 119 28.87 -6.63 6.20
N SER A 120 29.49 -7.24 5.20
CA SER A 120 29.48 -6.74 3.83
C SER A 120 28.28 -7.24 3.03
N LYS A 121 27.99 -6.59 1.90
CA LYS A 121 26.90 -7.01 1.00
C LYS A 121 27.09 -8.45 0.53
N GLU A 122 28.34 -8.83 0.25
CA GLU A 122 28.71 -10.15 -0.26
C GLU A 122 28.42 -11.23 0.77
N GLU A 123 28.70 -10.99 2.06
CA GLU A 123 28.39 -11.93 3.14
C GLU A 123 26.89 -12.14 3.32
N ILE A 124 26.09 -11.07 3.20
CA ILE A 124 24.62 -11.17 3.25
C ILE A 124 24.11 -12.00 2.07
N VAL A 125 24.65 -11.79 0.87
CA VAL A 125 24.25 -12.55 -0.33
C VAL A 125 24.63 -14.03 -0.21
N GLN A 126 25.81 -14.34 0.33
CA GLN A 126 26.22 -15.72 0.61
C GLN A 126 25.32 -16.37 1.67
N PHE A 127 24.94 -15.65 2.73
CA PHE A 127 24.06 -16.19 3.75
C PHE A 127 22.68 -16.61 3.21
N PHE A 128 22.13 -15.84 2.26
CA PHE A 128 20.84 -16.14 1.63
C PHE A 128 20.97 -16.96 0.33
N SER A 129 22.16 -17.38 -0.10
CA SER A 129 22.34 -18.05 -1.41
C SER A 129 21.57 -19.36 -1.51
N ASP A 130 21.50 -20.11 -0.41
CA ASP A 130 20.83 -21.41 -0.36
C ASP A 130 19.30 -21.22 -0.44
N THR A 131 18.77 -20.23 0.28
CA THR A 131 17.34 -19.87 0.24
C THR A 131 16.94 -19.31 -1.13
N ILE A 132 17.80 -18.49 -1.74
CA ILE A 132 17.58 -17.94 -3.09
C ILE A 132 17.53 -19.06 -4.13
N SER A 133 18.34 -20.09 -3.98
CA SER A 133 18.39 -21.23 -4.90
C SER A 133 17.11 -22.05 -4.86
N GLU A 134 16.58 -22.30 -3.65
CA GLU A 134 15.30 -23.02 -3.47
C GLU A 134 14.09 -22.23 -4.00
N ILE A 135 14.13 -20.90 -3.93
CA ILE A 135 13.06 -20.02 -4.46
C ILE A 135 13.09 -19.95 -6.00
N LYS A 136 14.28 -19.99 -6.62
CA LYS A 136 14.44 -20.03 -8.07
C LYS A 136 13.95 -21.34 -8.68
N GLU A 137 14.14 -22.46 -8.00
CA GLU A 137 13.69 -23.79 -8.46
C GLU A 137 12.16 -23.89 -8.51
N LYS A 138 11.44 -23.10 -7.68
CA LYS A 138 9.98 -22.99 -7.65
C LYS A 138 9.41 -21.96 -8.65
N GLY A 139 10.19 -21.53 -9.64
CA GLY A 139 9.71 -20.75 -10.80
C GLY A 139 9.37 -19.27 -10.53
N HIS A 140 9.73 -18.71 -9.38
CA HIS A 140 9.47 -17.29 -9.07
C HIS A 140 10.65 -16.40 -9.47
N HIS A 141 10.73 -16.05 -10.76
CA HIS A 141 11.83 -15.27 -11.37
C HIS A 141 11.91 -13.78 -10.96
N ARG A 142 11.07 -13.27 -10.06
CA ARG A 142 10.99 -11.83 -9.73
C ARG A 142 11.41 -11.47 -8.30
N PHE A 143 12.05 -12.39 -7.59
CA PHE A 143 12.56 -12.10 -6.26
C PHE A 143 13.94 -11.47 -6.34
N PHE A 144 14.20 -10.51 -5.47
CA PHE A 144 15.50 -9.93 -5.14
C PHE A 144 15.93 -8.69 -5.91
N GLU A 145 15.45 -7.54 -5.44
CA GLU A 145 16.29 -6.33 -5.37
C GLU A 145 16.53 -6.01 -3.89
N LEU A 146 17.74 -6.31 -3.41
CA LEU A 146 18.12 -6.15 -2.01
C LEU A 146 18.62 -4.71 -1.80
N PHE A 147 17.75 -3.82 -1.33
CA PHE A 147 18.15 -2.45 -0.97
C PHE A 147 18.65 -2.38 0.46
N TYR A 148 19.95 -2.13 0.61
CA TYR A 148 20.60 -1.84 1.87
C TYR A 148 20.46 -0.36 2.20
N VAL A 149 19.75 -0.02 3.28
CA VAL A 149 19.77 1.34 3.85
C VAL A 149 20.69 1.33 5.07
N GLN A 150 21.96 1.65 4.85
CA GLN A 150 22.84 2.05 5.96
C GLN A 150 22.36 3.41 6.44
N LYS A 151 21.95 3.52 7.71
CA LYS A 151 21.76 4.84 8.31
C LYS A 151 23.16 5.42 8.61
N PRO A 152 23.53 6.57 8.03
CA PRO A 152 24.70 7.29 8.53
C PRO A 152 24.40 7.84 9.93
N LYS A 153 25.47 7.93 10.74
CA LYS A 153 25.45 8.48 12.10
C LYS A 153 24.98 9.93 12.10
#